data_AF-A0AAV1W8V8-F1
#
_entry.id   AF-A0AAV1W8V8-F1
#
_cell.length_a   1.000
_cell.length_b   1.000
_cell.length_c   1.000
_cell.angle_alpha   90.00
_cell.angle_beta   90.00
_cell.angle_gamma   90.00
#
_symmetry.space_group_name_H-M   'P 1'
#
loop_
_entity.id
_entity.type
_entity.pdbx_description
1 polymer ?
#
loop_
_entity_poly.entity_id
_entity_poly.type
_entity_poly.pdbx_seq_one_letter_code
_entity_poly.pdbx_strand_id
1 'polypeptide(L)' 'MADMWLEAKRPHYESKLWVFFKFKIEQNTIPAYGDGFRAARRAVYKYGLQQTLQHIRTTGNFPF' A
#
# COMPACT_ATOMS: atom_id res chain seq x y z
N MET A 1 1.91 -16.35 -32.65
CA MET A 1 3.27 -15.98 -32.20
C MET A 1 3.19 -14.72 -31.35
N ALA A 2 2.45 -14.73 -30.22
CA ALA A 2 2.40 -13.59 -29.29
C ALA A 2 1.75 -13.83 -27.91
N ASP A 3 1.11 -14.98 -27.60
CA ASP A 3 0.27 -15.06 -26.37
C ASP A 3 0.54 -16.21 -25.41
N MET A 4 1.53 -17.07 -25.65
CA MET A 4 1.85 -18.16 -24.69
C MET A 4 3.03 -17.81 -23.79
N TRP A 5 3.17 -16.50 -23.53
CA TRP A 5 3.93 -15.95 -22.44
C TRP A 5 3.55 -16.68 -21.16
N LEU A 6 4.55 -17.33 -20.56
CA LEU A 6 4.75 -17.35 -19.11
C LEU A 6 3.44 -17.20 -18.31
N GLU A 7 2.62 -18.25 -18.31
CA GLU A 7 1.88 -18.60 -17.10
C GLU A 7 2.96 -18.99 -16.09
N ALA A 8 3.67 -17.98 -15.58
CA ALA A 8 4.59 -18.07 -14.48
C ALA A 8 3.70 -18.48 -13.32
N LYS A 9 3.53 -19.80 -13.19
CA LYS A 9 2.76 -20.49 -12.19
C LYS A 9 3.32 -20.01 -10.87
N ARG A 10 2.76 -18.91 -10.33
CA ARG A 10 3.33 -18.23 -9.18
C ARG A 10 3.48 -19.30 -8.10
N PRO A 11 4.70 -19.52 -7.61
CA PRO A 11 4.95 -20.64 -6.73
C PRO A 11 4.02 -20.52 -5.52
N HIS A 12 3.45 -21.64 -5.09
CA HIS A 12 2.36 -21.67 -4.12
C HIS A 12 2.67 -20.92 -2.80
N TYR A 13 3.96 -20.71 -2.50
CA TYR A 13 4.42 -19.90 -1.37
C TYR A 13 4.14 -18.40 -1.56
N GLU A 14 4.27 -17.81 -2.75
CA GLU A 14 3.98 -16.38 -2.99
C GLU A 14 2.51 -16.09 -2.76
N SER A 15 1.65 -17.02 -3.17
CA SER A 15 0.22 -16.97 -2.90
C SER A 15 -0.10 -16.93 -1.41
N LYS A 16 0.55 -17.80 -0.62
CA LYS A 16 0.39 -17.78 0.85
C LYS A 16 1.00 -16.54 1.49
N LEU A 17 2.10 -16.04 0.94
CA LEU A 17 2.79 -14.86 1.44
C LEU A 17 1.96 -13.58 1.25
N TRP A 18 1.30 -13.40 0.10
CA TRP A 18 0.43 -12.22 -0.07
C TRP A 18 -0.80 -12.28 0.85
N VAL A 19 -1.41 -13.45 1.06
CA VAL A 19 -2.54 -13.62 1.99
C VAL A 19 -2.11 -13.26 3.40
N PHE A 20 -0.92 -13.72 3.82
CA PHE A 20 -0.34 -13.38 5.11
C PHE A 20 -0.15 -11.86 5.28
N PHE A 21 0.46 -11.19 4.29
CA PHE A 21 0.65 -9.74 4.35
C PHE A 21 -0.67 -8.98 4.34
N LYS A 22 -1.63 -9.36 3.49
CA LYS A 22 -2.95 -8.74 3.45
C LYS A 22 -3.66 -8.87 4.80
N PHE A 23 -3.73 -10.08 5.35
CA PHE A 23 -4.35 -10.33 6.65
C PHE A 23 -3.66 -9.53 7.76
N LYS A 24 -2.33 -9.46 7.78
CA LYS A 24 -1.59 -8.67 8.76
C LYS A 24 -1.80 -7.16 8.57
N ILE A 25 -1.91 -6.64 7.35
CA ILE A 25 -2.23 -5.23 7.12
C ILE A 25 -3.67 -4.90 7.61
N GLU A 26 -4.60 -5.83 7.42
CA GLU A 26 -6.00 -5.68 7.81
C GLU A 26 -6.25 -5.85 9.32
N GLN A 27 -5.55 -6.78 9.97
CA GLN A 27 -5.83 -7.21 11.36
C GLN A 27 -4.80 -6.70 12.39
N ASN A 28 -3.63 -6.22 11.95
CA ASN A 28 -2.59 -5.85 12.90
C ASN A 28 -2.93 -4.52 13.58
N THR A 29 -3.07 -4.57 14.89
CA THR A 29 -3.33 -3.44 15.80
C THR A 29 -2.06 -2.69 16.19
N ILE A 30 -0.88 -3.16 15.77
CA ILE A 30 0.40 -2.51 16.04
C ILE A 30 0.52 -1.23 15.19
N PRO A 31 0.67 -0.04 15.81
CA PRO A 31 0.70 1.26 15.11
C PRO A 31 1.72 1.33 13.96
N ALA A 32 2.88 0.70 14.15
CA ALA A 32 3.95 0.67 13.16
C ALA A 32 3.53 0.02 11.82
N TYR A 33 2.52 -0.85 11.83
CA TYR A 33 2.00 -1.50 10.63
C TYR A 33 0.69 -0.83 10.20
N GLY A 34 0.78 -0.03 9.14
CA GLY A 34 -0.38 0.50 8.42
C GLY A 34 -0.84 1.91 8.84
N ASP A 35 -0.34 2.52 9.92
CA ASP A 35 -0.74 3.91 10.26
C ASP A 35 -0.26 4.92 9.23
N GLY A 36 0.97 4.77 8.73
CA GLY A 36 1.47 5.60 7.63
C GLY A 36 0.60 5.47 6.39
N PHE A 37 0.16 4.25 6.05
CA PHE A 37 -0.75 4.02 4.93
C PHE A 37 -2.14 4.62 5.17
N ARG A 38 -2.73 4.44 6.36
CA ARG A 38 -4.04 4.99 6.73
C ARG A 38 -4.03 6.52 6.79
N ALA A 39 -2.95 7.13 7.26
CA ALA A 39 -2.76 8.58 7.28
C ALA A 39 -2.61 9.11 5.85
N ALA A 40 -1.74 8.51 5.03
CA ALA A 40 -1.58 8.86 3.63
C ALA A 40 -2.90 8.73 2.85
N ARG A 41 -3.62 7.62 3.02
CA ARG A 41 -4.89 7.38 2.33
C ARG A 41 -5.96 8.40 2.71
N ARG A 42 -6.06 8.79 3.98
CA ARG A 42 -6.98 9.85 4.44
C ARG A 42 -6.62 11.20 3.81
N ALA A 43 -5.34 11.57 3.81
CA ALA A 43 -4.86 12.81 3.18
C ALA A 43 -5.16 12.84 1.68
N VAL A 44 -4.83 11.76 0.95
CA VAL A 44 -5.09 11.66 -0.49
C VAL A 44 -6.59 11.69 -0.81
N TYR A 45 -7.43 11.05 -0.01
CA TYR A 45 -8.88 11.08 -0.22
C TYR A 45 -9.47 12.49 -0.03
N LYS A 46 -8.93 13.27 0.91
CA LYS A 46 -9.42 14.61 1.24
C LYS A 46 -8.86 15.70 0.33
N TYR A 47 -7.58 15.62 -0.03
CA TYR A 47 -6.83 16.68 -0.71
C TYR A 47 -6.32 16.28 -2.11
N GLY A 48 -6.44 15.01 -2.49
CA GLY A 48 -5.85 14.48 -3.70
C GLY A 48 -4.35 14.20 -3.57
N LEU A 49 -3.83 13.38 -4.51
CA LEU A 49 -2.46 12.89 -4.46
C LEU A 49 -1.42 14.00 -4.61
N GLN A 50 -1.60 14.89 -5.59
CA GLN A 50 -0.63 15.94 -5.89
C GLN A 50 -0.45 16.91 -4.71
N GLN A 51 -1.55 17.38 -4.10
CA GLN A 51 -1.49 18.29 -2.96
C GLN A 51 -0.87 17.62 -1.72
N THR A 52 -1.22 16.34 -1.49
CA THR A 52 -0.66 15.56 -0.40
C THR A 52 0.86 15.44 -0.52
N LEU A 53 1.37 15.09 -1.70
CA LEU A 53 2.81 14.95 -1.94
C LEU A 53 3.54 16.28 -1.83
N GLN A 54 2.95 17.37 -2.34
CA GLN A 54 3.54 18.70 -2.21
C GLN A 54 3.66 19.13 -0.74
N HIS A 55 2.63 18.87 0.08
CA HIS A 55 2.67 19.17 1.50
C HIS A 55 3.78 18.38 2.21
N ILE A 56 3.86 17.06 1.99
CA ILE A 56 4.94 16.21 2.56
C ILE A 56 6.32 16.72 2.14
N ARG A 57 6.49 17.09 0.86
CA ARG A 57 7.75 17.64 0.36
C ARG A 57 8.16 18.93 1.08
N THR A 58 7.18 19.73 1.51
CA THR A 58 7.43 21.04 2.12
C THR A 58 7.56 20.97 3.64
N THR A 59 6.79 20.10 4.31
CA THR A 59 6.66 20.07 5.78
C THR A 59 7.17 18.77 6.42
N GLY A 60 7.46 17.74 5.62
CA GLY A 60 7.82 16.40 6.11
C GLY A 60 6.66 15.60 6.71
N ASN A 61 5.44 16.14 6.74
CA ASN A 61 4.29 15.52 7.39
C ASN A 61 3.11 15.37 6.42
N PHE A 62 2.10 14.57 6.80
CA PHE A 62 0.83 14.51 6.05
C PHE A 62 0.00 15.77 6.31
N PRO A 63 -0.77 16.25 5.31
CA PRO A 63 -1.81 17.23 5.58
C PRO A 63 -2.99 16.56 6.30
N PHE A 64 -3.48 17.19 7.38
CA PHE A 64 -4.62 16.73 8.19
C PHE A 64 -5.87 17.56 7.89
#